data_AF-A0A1C2D9A7-F1
#
_entry.id   AF-A0A1C2D9A7-F1
#
_cell.length_a   1.000
_cell.length_b   1.000
_cell.length_c   1.000
_cell.angle_alpha   90.00
_cell.angle_beta   90.00
_cell.angle_gamma   90.00
#
_symmetry.space_group_name_H-M   'P 1'
#
loop_
_entity.id
_entity.type
_entity.pdbx_description
1 polymer ?
#
loop_
_entity_poly.entity_id
_entity_poly.type
_entity_poly.pdbx_seq_one_letter_code
_entity_poly.pdbx_strand_id
1 'polypeptide(L)'
;MGQVNNSNFPHIGVARGFKHILETLGDGIDVDSVPTFTHDQRFNLSWAPLFDEVDQARAEGHTLRPEIIGPLTYLWLGQAEGEGFDKLDLLDRLLPVYGEILGRLAGKGVEWVQIDEPILTLDLPQDWKNAFERAYHALQYSPLKKLLAVSCGSLGLGSNLGLAVSLPVQGLHVDVLSAPEQMPLVLDRLPIYKVLSLGVAGELDPAGADGEAALEVVKEAQLRFADNLWVADSISSPATAAA
;
A
#
# COMPACT_ATOMS: atom_id res chain seq x y z
N MET A 1 18.41 -14.14 27.16
CA MET A 1 18.84 -14.26 25.76
C MET A 1 17.60 -14.09 24.91
N GLY A 2 17.41 -12.92 24.28
CA GLY A 2 16.25 -12.68 23.42
C GLY A 2 16.39 -13.47 22.13
N GLN A 3 15.39 -14.28 21.78
CA GLN A 3 15.34 -14.95 20.49
C GLN A 3 15.22 -13.90 19.40
N VAL A 4 16.20 -13.89 18.50
CA VAL A 4 16.16 -13.13 17.25
C VAL A 4 15.37 -14.00 16.28
N ASN A 5 14.06 -13.77 16.17
CA ASN A 5 13.23 -14.47 15.20
C ASN A 5 13.37 -13.77 13.85
N ASN A 6 14.22 -14.34 12.99
CA ASN A 6 14.70 -13.77 11.73
C ASN A 6 13.84 -14.19 10.51
N SER A 7 12.62 -14.68 10.71
CA SER A 7 11.87 -15.39 9.66
C SER A 7 10.69 -14.61 9.04
N ASN A 8 10.30 -13.44 9.58
CA ASN A 8 9.00 -12.81 9.28
C ASN A 8 9.04 -11.39 8.68
N PHE A 9 10.16 -10.96 8.09
CA PHE A 9 10.14 -9.77 7.23
C PHE A 9 9.77 -10.21 5.80
N PRO A 10 8.75 -9.63 5.15
CA PRO A 10 8.21 -10.16 3.90
C PRO A 10 9.27 -10.24 2.80
N HIS A 11 9.48 -11.46 2.30
CA HIS A 11 10.11 -11.70 1.02
C HIS A 11 9.17 -11.17 -0.07
N ILE A 12 9.47 -10.03 -0.70
CA ILE A 12 8.80 -9.68 -1.96
C ILE A 12 9.71 -10.10 -3.10
N GLY A 13 9.33 -11.21 -3.74
CA GLY A 13 9.31 -11.28 -5.19
C GLY A 13 7.84 -11.11 -5.58
N VAL A 14 7.45 -9.89 -5.97
CA VAL A 14 6.07 -9.47 -6.28
C VAL A 14 5.11 -9.56 -5.08
N ALA A 15 4.26 -8.54 -4.89
CA ALA A 15 3.27 -8.38 -3.81
C ALA A 15 2.23 -9.53 -3.62
N ARG A 16 2.44 -10.70 -4.22
CA ARG A 16 1.49 -11.81 -4.31
C ARG A 16 1.23 -12.53 -2.99
N GLY A 17 2.23 -12.67 -2.11
CA GLY A 17 2.09 -13.47 -0.89
C GLY A 17 1.10 -12.89 0.12
N PHE A 18 1.26 -11.61 0.47
CA PHE A 18 0.41 -10.95 1.47
C PHE A 18 -0.94 -10.49 0.91
N LYS A 19 -0.98 -10.11 -0.38
CA LYS A 19 -2.24 -9.79 -1.07
C LYS A 19 -3.17 -11.01 -1.09
N HIS A 20 -2.63 -12.21 -1.32
CA HIS A 20 -3.41 -13.44 -1.24
C HIS A 20 -4.00 -13.66 0.17
N ILE A 21 -3.22 -13.46 1.23
CA ILE A 21 -3.71 -13.57 2.62
C ILE A 21 -4.85 -12.56 2.89
N LEU A 22 -4.76 -11.34 2.36
CA LEU A 22 -5.80 -10.30 2.45
C LEU A 22 -7.06 -10.62 1.65
N GLU A 23 -6.92 -11.24 0.48
CA GLU A 23 -8.05 -11.75 -0.30
C GLU A 23 -8.71 -12.95 0.41
N THR A 24 -7.91 -13.84 1.00
CA THR A 24 -8.38 -14.99 1.81
C THR A 24 -8.94 -14.58 3.18
N LEU A 25 -8.64 -13.38 3.68
CA LEU A 25 -9.28 -12.86 4.91
C LEU A 25 -10.81 -12.71 4.77
N GLY A 26 -11.33 -12.66 3.53
CA GLY A 26 -12.77 -12.80 3.25
C GLY A 26 -13.31 -14.23 3.36
N ASP A 27 -12.46 -15.24 3.17
CA ASP A 27 -12.77 -16.67 3.13
C ASP A 27 -11.77 -17.49 3.97
N GLY A 28 -11.89 -17.44 5.31
CA GLY A 28 -11.24 -18.41 6.23
C GLY A 28 -9.70 -18.45 6.20
N ILE A 29 -9.05 -17.88 7.21
CA ILE A 29 -7.59 -17.72 7.31
C ILE A 29 -6.86 -19.06 7.51
N ASP A 30 -5.76 -19.28 6.77
CA ASP A 30 -4.72 -20.28 7.08
C ASP A 30 -3.58 -19.63 7.91
N VAL A 31 -3.44 -20.06 9.17
CA VAL A 31 -2.66 -19.39 10.23
C VAL A 31 -1.13 -19.51 10.09
N ASP A 32 -0.63 -20.36 9.21
CA ASP A 32 0.83 -20.57 9.02
C ASP A 32 1.53 -19.48 8.18
N SER A 33 0.80 -18.47 7.69
CA SER A 33 1.30 -17.49 6.71
C SER A 33 1.35 -16.03 7.20
N VAL A 34 0.88 -15.75 8.41
CA VAL A 34 0.82 -14.39 8.97
C VAL A 34 2.00 -14.09 9.90
N PRO A 35 2.48 -12.84 9.98
CA PRO A 35 3.64 -12.50 10.79
C PRO A 35 3.29 -12.55 12.27
N THR A 36 4.09 -13.25 13.07
CA THR A 36 3.89 -13.29 14.52
C THR A 36 4.79 -12.32 15.27
N PHE A 37 4.23 -11.67 16.30
CA PHE A 37 4.88 -10.64 17.09
C PHE A 37 4.90 -10.94 18.58
N THR A 38 5.94 -10.47 19.27
CA THR A 38 6.04 -10.50 20.73
C THR A 38 6.10 -9.08 21.29
N HIS A 39 5.72 -8.88 22.56
CA HIS A 39 5.69 -7.55 23.18
C HIS A 39 7.05 -6.82 23.11
N ASP A 40 8.16 -7.54 23.29
CA ASP A 40 9.51 -6.97 23.27
C ASP A 40 10.20 -7.08 21.89
N GLN A 41 9.41 -7.32 20.84
CA GLN A 41 9.92 -7.45 19.48
C GLN A 41 10.73 -6.21 19.08
N ARG A 42 11.89 -6.47 18.50
CA ARG A 42 12.72 -5.48 17.81
C ARG A 42 12.65 -5.75 16.32
N PHE A 43 12.51 -4.69 15.55
CA PHE A 43 12.52 -4.77 14.10
C PHE A 43 13.90 -4.36 13.58
N ASN A 44 14.37 -5.06 12.57
CA ASN A 44 15.59 -4.73 11.86
C ASN A 44 15.39 -4.96 10.37
N LEU A 45 16.00 -4.12 9.55
CA LEU A 45 15.95 -4.27 8.11
C LEU A 45 16.87 -5.41 7.65
N SER A 46 16.29 -6.55 7.27
CA SER A 46 17.01 -7.72 6.75
C SER A 46 16.83 -7.95 5.25
N TRP A 47 16.13 -7.04 4.56
CA TRP A 47 15.64 -7.29 3.21
C TRP A 47 16.59 -6.78 2.12
N ALA A 48 17.70 -7.49 1.90
CA ALA A 48 18.64 -7.19 0.83
C ALA A 48 18.05 -7.33 -0.59
N PRO A 49 17.27 -8.39 -0.92
CA PRO A 49 16.72 -8.59 -2.27
C PRO A 49 15.98 -7.39 -2.88
N LEU A 50 15.16 -6.65 -2.12
CA LEU A 50 14.47 -5.45 -2.63
C LEU A 50 15.46 -4.44 -3.23
N PHE A 51 16.56 -4.23 -2.52
CA PHE A 51 17.56 -3.26 -2.89
C PHE A 51 18.41 -3.71 -4.07
N ASP A 52 18.60 -5.02 -4.21
CA ASP A 52 19.31 -5.63 -5.33
C ASP A 52 18.46 -5.59 -6.61
N GLU A 53 17.16 -5.90 -6.51
CA GLU A 53 16.21 -5.77 -7.62
C GLU A 53 16.10 -4.33 -8.11
N VAL A 54 16.06 -3.36 -7.19
CA VAL A 54 16.08 -1.94 -7.53
C VAL A 54 17.37 -1.55 -8.24
N ASP A 55 18.52 -2.04 -7.79
CA ASP A 55 19.80 -1.74 -8.45
C ASP A 55 19.85 -2.33 -9.86
N GLN A 56 19.37 -3.57 -10.03
CA GLN A 56 19.35 -4.24 -11.33
C GLN A 56 18.47 -3.48 -12.33
N ALA A 57 17.21 -3.22 -11.99
CA ALA A 57 16.30 -2.60 -12.93
C ALA A 57 16.68 -1.13 -13.24
N ARG A 58 17.37 -0.45 -12.31
CA ARG A 58 17.99 0.85 -12.60
C ARG A 58 19.18 0.74 -13.55
N ALA A 59 20.02 -0.29 -13.42
CA ALA A 59 21.13 -0.52 -14.34
C ALA A 59 20.63 -0.74 -15.78
N GLU A 60 19.41 -1.26 -15.93
CA GLU A 60 18.70 -1.44 -17.20
C GLU A 60 17.99 -0.15 -17.69
N GLY A 61 18.05 0.94 -16.92
CA GLY A 61 17.50 2.26 -17.29
C GLY A 61 16.01 2.43 -16.98
N HIS A 62 15.39 1.51 -16.22
CA HIS A 62 13.99 1.62 -15.84
C HIS A 62 13.78 2.63 -14.70
N THR A 63 12.68 3.37 -14.79
CA THR A 63 12.17 4.17 -13.66
C THR A 63 11.28 3.28 -12.82
N LEU A 64 11.61 3.14 -11.55
CA LEU A 64 10.97 2.17 -10.66
C LEU A 64 10.07 2.87 -9.64
N ARG A 65 8.97 2.19 -9.31
CA ARG A 65 8.13 2.48 -8.15
C ARG A 65 8.01 1.20 -7.32
N PRO A 66 8.93 0.98 -6.35
CA PRO A 66 8.83 -0.16 -5.46
C PRO A 66 7.51 -0.14 -4.68
N GLU A 67 6.95 -1.32 -4.46
CA GLU A 67 5.71 -1.52 -3.71
C GLU A 67 6.04 -2.22 -2.39
N ILE A 68 5.55 -1.68 -1.29
CA ILE A 68 5.73 -2.23 0.06
C ILE A 68 4.41 -2.21 0.81
N ILE A 69 4.18 -3.22 1.65
CA ILE A 69 3.05 -3.20 2.60
C ILE A 69 3.29 -2.11 3.63
N GLY A 70 2.26 -1.35 3.95
CA GLY A 70 2.32 -0.28 4.94
C GLY A 70 2.43 -0.78 6.38
N PRO A 71 3.01 0.04 7.28
CA PRO A 71 3.32 -0.37 8.64
C PRO A 71 2.07 -0.76 9.46
N LEU A 72 0.92 -0.10 9.20
CA LEU A 72 -0.30 -0.37 9.96
C LEU A 72 -0.94 -1.66 9.47
N THR A 73 -1.04 -1.88 8.16
CA THR A 73 -1.46 -3.16 7.60
C THR A 73 -0.58 -4.31 8.08
N TYR A 74 0.73 -4.13 8.09
CA TYR A 74 1.66 -5.17 8.58
C TYR A 74 1.36 -5.57 10.03
N LEU A 75 1.16 -4.60 10.93
CA LEU A 75 0.80 -4.87 12.34
C LEU A 75 -0.61 -5.44 12.47
N TRP A 76 -1.56 -4.95 11.67
CA TRP A 76 -2.95 -5.41 11.70
C TRP A 76 -3.08 -6.87 11.30
N LEU A 77 -2.33 -7.31 10.29
CA LEU A 77 -2.38 -8.69 9.80
C LEU A 77 -1.63 -9.68 10.68
N GLY A 78 -0.64 -9.22 11.44
CA GLY A 78 0.14 -10.15 12.26
C GLY A 78 -0.60 -10.67 13.48
N GLN A 79 -0.12 -11.78 14.01
CA GLN A 79 -0.64 -12.38 15.24
C GLN A 79 0.21 -11.95 16.44
N ALA A 80 -0.42 -11.68 17.58
CA ALA A 80 0.30 -11.47 18.83
C ALA A 80 0.54 -12.82 19.52
N GLU A 81 1.79 -13.13 19.82
CA GLU A 81 2.22 -14.30 20.61
C GLU A 81 2.51 -13.87 22.06
N GLY A 82 2.01 -14.68 23.00
CA GLY A 82 2.22 -14.44 24.43
C GLY A 82 1.07 -13.70 25.12
N GLU A 83 1.35 -13.07 26.26
CA GLU A 83 0.34 -12.36 27.04
C GLU A 83 -0.21 -11.15 26.25
N GLY A 84 -1.52 -10.94 26.31
CA GLY A 84 -2.28 -10.05 25.44
C GLY A 84 -1.82 -8.59 25.43
N PHE A 85 -0.89 -8.28 24.54
CA PHE A 85 -0.42 -6.93 24.25
C PHE A 85 -1.09 -6.37 23.00
N ASP A 86 -1.18 -5.05 22.89
CA ASP A 86 -1.68 -4.40 21.68
C ASP A 86 -0.56 -4.33 20.64
N LYS A 87 -0.81 -4.88 19.44
CA LYS A 87 0.13 -4.83 18.32
C LYS A 87 0.45 -3.38 17.93
N LEU A 88 -0.46 -2.45 18.18
CA LEU A 88 -0.25 -1.03 17.91
C LEU A 88 0.91 -0.44 18.72
N ASP A 89 1.22 -1.01 19.89
CA ASP A 89 2.37 -0.60 20.72
C ASP A 89 3.72 -0.86 20.05
N LEU A 90 3.75 -1.72 19.03
CA LEU A 90 4.94 -2.01 18.23
C LEU A 90 5.21 -0.96 17.15
N LEU A 91 4.25 -0.08 16.86
CA LEU A 91 4.34 0.89 15.77
C LEU A 91 5.56 1.81 15.91
N ASP A 92 5.81 2.35 17.10
CA ASP A 92 6.93 3.25 17.35
C ASP A 92 8.30 2.57 17.15
N ARG A 93 8.35 1.24 17.30
CA ARG A 93 9.57 0.45 17.02
C ARG A 93 9.69 0.05 15.55
N LEU A 94 8.57 -0.01 14.84
CA LEU A 94 8.51 -0.38 13.42
C LEU A 94 8.81 0.82 12.49
N LEU A 95 8.31 2.02 12.83
CA LEU A 95 8.47 3.22 12.00
C LEU A 95 9.94 3.57 11.66
N PRO A 96 10.92 3.46 12.58
CA PRO A 96 12.33 3.69 12.24
C PRO A 96 12.85 2.77 11.13
N VAL A 97 12.39 1.52 11.06
CA VAL A 97 12.77 0.56 10.02
C VAL A 97 12.18 0.96 8.67
N TYR A 98 10.92 1.43 8.64
CA TYR A 98 10.33 2.00 7.42
C TYR A 98 11.09 3.26 6.98
N GLY A 99 11.46 4.14 7.92
CA GLY A 99 12.31 5.30 7.63
C GLY A 99 13.63 4.90 6.97
N GLU A 100 14.27 3.83 7.46
CA GLU A 100 15.49 3.28 6.88
C GLU A 100 15.27 2.73 5.46
N ILE A 101 14.19 1.97 5.23
CA ILE A 101 13.83 1.45 3.89
C ILE A 101 13.67 2.62 2.91
N LEU A 102 12.86 3.61 3.27
CA LEU A 102 12.59 4.77 2.42
C LEU A 102 13.88 5.57 2.15
N GLY A 103 14.73 5.73 3.16
CA GLY A 103 16.03 6.39 3.03
C GLY A 103 16.98 5.66 2.08
N ARG A 104 17.06 4.34 2.17
CA ARG A 104 17.88 3.51 1.27
C ARG A 104 17.38 3.55 -0.17
N LEU A 105 16.06 3.46 -0.38
CA LEU A 105 15.45 3.59 -1.72
C LEU A 105 15.73 4.97 -2.33
N ALA A 106 15.56 6.04 -1.56
CA ALA A 106 15.90 7.39 -1.99
C ALA A 106 17.40 7.54 -2.29
N GLY A 107 18.28 6.95 -1.48
CA GLY A 107 19.73 6.95 -1.70
C GLY A 107 20.15 6.22 -2.99
N LYS A 108 19.34 5.26 -3.44
CA LYS A 108 19.47 4.61 -4.75
C LYS A 108 18.86 5.44 -5.88
N GLY A 109 18.30 6.62 -5.60
CA GLY A 109 17.71 7.55 -6.58
C GLY A 109 16.30 7.18 -7.01
N VAL A 110 15.60 6.31 -6.27
CA VAL A 110 14.17 6.09 -6.49
C VAL A 110 13.43 7.37 -6.10
N GLU A 111 12.40 7.74 -6.86
CA GLU A 111 11.59 8.93 -6.57
C GLU A 111 10.28 8.63 -5.86
N TRP A 112 9.65 7.50 -6.22
CA TRP A 112 8.33 7.11 -5.73
C TRP A 112 8.37 5.73 -5.09
N VAL A 113 7.60 5.58 -4.00
CA VAL A 113 7.25 4.28 -3.42
C VAL A 113 5.74 4.18 -3.35
N GLN A 114 5.21 2.99 -3.61
CA GLN A 114 3.83 2.64 -3.32
C GLN A 114 3.79 1.97 -1.95
N ILE A 115 2.94 2.49 -1.06
CA ILE A 115 2.72 1.93 0.27
C ILE A 115 1.29 1.43 0.33
N ASP A 116 1.14 0.11 0.45
CA ASP A 116 -0.15 -0.56 0.40
C ASP A 116 -0.74 -0.64 1.81
N GLU A 117 -1.86 0.07 2.02
CA GLU A 117 -2.64 0.06 3.27
C GLU A 117 -4.09 -0.39 3.04
N PRO A 118 -4.31 -1.64 2.61
CA PRO A 118 -5.64 -2.19 2.35
C PRO A 118 -6.55 -2.15 3.58
N ILE A 119 -6.01 -2.17 4.81
CA ILE A 119 -6.85 -2.11 6.02
C ILE A 119 -7.65 -0.80 6.16
N LEU A 120 -7.30 0.24 5.38
CA LEU A 120 -8.07 1.49 5.34
C LEU A 120 -9.49 1.29 4.77
N THR A 121 -9.78 0.18 4.10
CA THR A 121 -11.15 -0.17 3.67
C THR A 121 -12.00 -0.77 4.80
N LEU A 122 -11.37 -1.18 5.90
CA LEU A 122 -12.06 -1.81 7.04
C LEU A 122 -12.63 -0.75 8.00
N ASP A 123 -13.60 -1.15 8.82
CA ASP A 123 -14.05 -0.29 9.92
C ASP A 123 -13.06 -0.35 11.08
N LEU A 124 -12.06 0.55 11.01
CA LEU A 124 -10.95 0.60 11.96
C LEU A 124 -11.37 1.25 13.29
N PRO A 125 -10.89 0.74 14.45
CA PRO A 125 -11.03 1.43 15.72
C PRO A 125 -10.35 2.81 15.71
N GLN A 126 -10.81 3.73 16.56
CA GLN A 126 -10.28 5.10 16.61
C GLN A 126 -8.77 5.17 16.85
N ASP A 127 -8.23 4.28 17.69
CA ASP A 127 -6.80 4.24 17.99
C ASP A 127 -5.94 3.93 16.75
N TRP A 128 -6.45 3.06 15.86
CA TRP A 128 -5.82 2.75 14.58
C TRP A 128 -5.90 3.92 13.61
N LYS A 129 -7.05 4.62 13.53
CA LYS A 129 -7.19 5.84 12.73
C LYS A 129 -6.21 6.92 13.18
N ASN A 130 -6.08 7.14 14.49
CA ASN A 130 -5.10 8.07 15.06
C ASN A 130 -3.66 7.63 14.75
N ALA A 131 -3.39 6.32 14.76
CA ALA A 131 -2.07 5.79 14.46
C ALA A 131 -1.66 5.97 12.99
N PHE A 132 -2.59 5.93 12.04
CA PHE A 132 -2.34 6.30 10.65
C PHE A 132 -1.80 7.73 10.53
N GLU A 133 -2.45 8.70 11.15
CA GLU A 133 -1.98 10.09 11.13
C GLU A 133 -0.55 10.19 11.69
N ARG A 134 -0.31 9.61 12.87
CA ARG A 134 1.03 9.61 13.50
C ARG A 134 2.09 8.95 12.63
N ALA A 135 1.80 7.78 12.07
CA ALA A 135 2.73 7.02 11.25
C ALA A 135 3.14 7.78 9.99
N TYR A 136 2.17 8.26 9.22
CA TYR A 136 2.48 8.97 7.98
C TYR A 136 3.10 10.35 8.24
N HIS A 137 2.78 11.01 9.37
CA HIS A 137 3.53 12.19 9.81
C HIS A 137 4.99 11.86 10.19
N ALA A 138 5.30 10.70 10.74
CA ALA A 138 6.68 10.30 10.97
C ALA A 138 7.41 9.98 9.65
N LEU A 139 6.74 9.32 8.70
CA LEU A 139 7.34 8.93 7.41
C LEU A 139 7.46 10.09 6.42
N GLN A 140 6.78 11.22 6.65
CA GLN A 140 6.78 12.37 5.74
C GLN A 140 8.19 12.94 5.51
N TYR A 141 9.09 12.84 6.50
CA TYR A 141 10.44 13.41 6.45
C TYR A 141 11.38 12.70 5.47
N SER A 142 11.04 11.49 5.00
CA SER A 142 11.80 10.86 3.92
C SER A 142 11.64 11.66 2.62
N PRO A 143 12.72 11.91 1.86
CA PRO A 143 12.65 12.62 0.57
C PRO A 143 11.90 11.84 -0.52
N LEU A 144 11.63 10.54 -0.29
CA LEU A 144 10.90 9.69 -1.22
C LEU A 144 9.42 10.07 -1.27
N LYS A 145 8.84 10.22 -2.47
CA LYS A 145 7.41 10.49 -2.62
C LYS A 145 6.62 9.20 -2.37
N LYS A 146 5.50 9.31 -1.64
CA LYS A 146 4.66 8.17 -1.26
C LYS A 146 3.35 8.22 -2.03
N LEU A 147 3.04 7.13 -2.71
CA LEU A 147 1.73 6.81 -3.25
C LEU A 147 1.06 5.85 -2.26
N LEU A 148 0.05 6.32 -1.53
CA LEU A 148 -0.73 5.46 -0.63
C LEU A 148 -1.70 4.63 -1.48
N ALA A 149 -1.57 3.32 -1.49
CA ALA A 149 -2.47 2.44 -2.23
C ALA A 149 -3.47 1.78 -1.29
N VAL A 150 -4.74 1.81 -1.70
CA VAL A 150 -5.84 1.17 -0.99
C VAL A 150 -6.58 0.27 -1.97
N SER A 151 -6.20 -1.00 -1.96
CA SER A 151 -6.72 -2.01 -2.89
C SER A 151 -7.16 -3.22 -2.08
N CYS A 152 -8.45 -3.30 -1.75
CA CYS A 152 -9.02 -4.43 -1.02
C CYS A 152 -10.50 -4.64 -1.38
N GLY A 153 -10.74 -5.14 -2.59
CA GLY A 153 -12.06 -5.58 -3.04
C GLY A 153 -13.15 -4.50 -2.92
N SER A 154 -14.40 -4.93 -2.80
CA SER A 154 -15.60 -4.09 -2.94
C SER A 154 -15.94 -3.17 -1.78
N LEU A 155 -15.09 -3.10 -0.75
CA LEU A 155 -15.41 -2.36 0.47
C LEU A 155 -15.12 -0.85 0.38
N GLY A 156 -14.31 -0.41 -0.60
CA GLY A 156 -13.97 1.01 -0.79
C GLY A 156 -13.38 1.69 0.46
N LEU A 157 -13.14 3.00 0.40
CA LEU A 157 -12.59 3.75 1.55
C LEU A 157 -13.63 4.14 2.63
N GLY A 158 -14.92 4.05 2.31
CA GLY A 158 -16.02 4.30 3.23
C GLY A 158 -15.82 5.52 4.16
N SER A 159 -15.94 5.29 5.47
CA SER A 159 -15.78 6.33 6.50
C SER A 159 -14.33 6.83 6.65
N ASN A 160 -13.34 6.07 6.18
CA ASN A 160 -11.92 6.39 6.29
C ASN A 160 -11.41 7.23 5.11
N LEU A 161 -12.24 7.56 4.12
CA LEU A 161 -11.84 8.42 3.00
C LEU A 161 -11.26 9.75 3.47
N GLY A 162 -11.88 10.38 4.48
CA GLY A 162 -11.38 11.63 5.05
C GLY A 162 -9.98 11.50 5.65
N LEU A 163 -9.71 10.38 6.31
CA LEU A 163 -8.38 10.05 6.82
C LEU A 163 -7.40 9.89 5.65
N ALA A 164 -7.68 9.00 4.70
CA ALA A 164 -6.78 8.70 3.58
C ALA A 164 -6.39 9.94 2.76
N VAL A 165 -7.33 10.84 2.47
CA VAL A 165 -7.03 12.08 1.71
C VAL A 165 -6.25 13.11 2.52
N SER A 166 -6.31 13.07 3.85
CA SER A 166 -5.61 14.03 4.73
C SER A 166 -4.17 13.64 5.05
N LEU A 167 -3.81 12.36 4.91
CA LEU A 167 -2.45 11.88 5.19
C LEU A 167 -1.39 12.65 4.37
N PRO A 168 -0.19 12.91 4.92
CA PRO A 168 0.89 13.68 4.27
C PRO A 168 1.64 12.87 3.20
N VAL A 169 0.88 12.27 2.27
CA VAL A 169 1.35 11.51 1.11
C VAL A 169 1.15 12.30 -0.18
N GLN A 170 1.94 11.99 -1.20
CA GLN A 170 1.98 12.74 -2.46
C GLN A 170 0.96 12.23 -3.47
N GLY A 171 0.47 11.01 -3.30
CA GLY A 171 -0.64 10.49 -4.09
C GLY A 171 -1.47 9.45 -3.36
N LEU A 172 -2.64 9.18 -3.93
CA LEU A 172 -3.56 8.13 -3.52
C LEU A 172 -3.83 7.22 -4.72
N HIS A 173 -3.66 5.91 -4.54
CA HIS A 173 -4.06 4.88 -5.50
C HIS A 173 -5.35 4.19 -5.03
N VAL A 174 -6.32 4.12 -5.92
CA VAL A 174 -7.64 3.50 -5.69
C VAL A 174 -7.99 2.59 -6.85
N ASP A 175 -8.60 1.44 -6.53
CA ASP A 175 -9.14 0.53 -7.53
C ASP A 175 -10.57 0.98 -7.93
N VAL A 176 -10.75 1.27 -9.22
CA VAL A 176 -12.01 1.74 -9.79
C VAL A 176 -13.01 0.61 -9.94
N LEU A 177 -12.53 -0.60 -10.26
CA LEU A 177 -13.39 -1.73 -10.59
C LEU A 177 -13.97 -2.39 -9.36
N SER A 178 -13.14 -2.46 -8.31
CA SER A 178 -13.55 -3.11 -7.08
C SER A 178 -14.67 -2.34 -6.38
N ALA A 179 -14.62 -1.00 -6.36
CA ALA A 179 -15.64 -0.15 -5.71
C ALA A 179 -15.86 1.16 -6.49
N PRO A 180 -16.58 1.13 -7.62
CA PRO A 180 -16.81 2.31 -8.48
C PRO A 180 -17.61 3.42 -7.77
N GLU A 181 -18.50 3.06 -6.84
CA GLU A 181 -19.36 3.99 -6.10
C GLU A 181 -18.58 4.97 -5.21
N GLN A 182 -17.33 4.68 -4.86
CA GLN A 182 -16.51 5.59 -4.06
C GLN A 182 -15.90 6.73 -4.90
N MET A 183 -15.85 6.59 -6.23
CA MET A 183 -15.14 7.50 -7.13
C MET A 183 -15.64 8.95 -7.08
N PRO A 184 -16.96 9.23 -7.09
CA PRO A 184 -17.43 10.61 -6.98
C PRO A 184 -16.93 11.32 -5.72
N LEU A 185 -16.88 10.60 -4.59
CA LEU A 185 -16.39 11.14 -3.32
C LEU A 185 -14.87 11.30 -3.29
N VAL A 186 -14.12 10.38 -3.90
CA VAL A 186 -12.66 10.49 -4.04
C VAL A 186 -12.30 11.69 -4.91
N LEU A 187 -12.96 11.86 -6.06
CA LEU A 187 -12.73 12.96 -6.99
C LEU A 187 -13.12 14.34 -6.42
N ASP A 188 -14.03 14.38 -5.47
CA ASP A 188 -14.45 15.62 -4.78
C ASP A 188 -13.52 15.98 -3.62
N ARG A 189 -13.07 14.98 -2.84
CA ARG A 189 -12.32 15.22 -1.60
C ARG A 189 -10.81 15.19 -1.75
N LEU A 190 -10.27 14.49 -2.74
CA LEU A 190 -8.83 14.41 -2.93
C LEU A 190 -8.30 15.77 -3.47
N PRO A 191 -7.35 16.41 -2.77
CA PRO A 191 -6.79 17.67 -3.26
C PRO A 191 -6.10 17.50 -4.62
N ILE A 192 -6.38 18.39 -5.57
CA ILE A 192 -5.88 18.33 -6.96
C ILE A 192 -4.35 18.41 -7.11
N TYR A 193 -3.63 18.84 -6.08
CA TYR A 193 -2.17 18.86 -6.06
C TYR A 193 -1.57 17.48 -5.76
N LYS A 194 -2.37 16.53 -5.26
CA LYS A 194 -1.95 15.14 -5.07
C LYS A 194 -2.12 14.38 -6.37
N VAL A 195 -1.27 13.38 -6.56
CA VAL A 195 -1.42 12.41 -7.64
C VAL A 195 -2.59 11.48 -7.32
N LEU A 196 -3.51 11.33 -8.25
CA LEU A 196 -4.54 10.30 -8.21
C LEU A 196 -4.10 9.16 -9.14
N SER A 197 -3.94 7.96 -8.60
CA SER A 197 -3.69 6.77 -9.40
C SER A 197 -4.94 5.88 -9.41
N LEU A 198 -5.41 5.54 -10.60
CA LEU A 198 -6.58 4.69 -10.80
C LEU A 198 -6.14 3.31 -11.29
N GLY A 199 -6.52 2.27 -10.55
CA GLY A 199 -6.41 0.88 -10.99
C GLY A 199 -7.59 0.49 -11.87
N VAL A 200 -7.35 0.06 -13.11
CA VAL A 200 -8.40 -0.22 -14.13
C VAL A 200 -8.31 -1.59 -14.82
N ALA A 201 -7.41 -2.48 -14.41
CA ALA A 201 -7.25 -3.82 -15.01
C ALA A 201 -7.89 -4.95 -14.17
N GLY A 202 -9.12 -5.28 -14.52
CA GLY A 202 -9.75 -6.58 -14.24
C GLY A 202 -9.84 -7.37 -15.55
N GLU A 203 -10.42 -8.57 -15.50
CA GLU A 203 -10.81 -9.36 -16.69
C GLU A 203 -11.98 -8.68 -17.45
N LEU A 204 -11.84 -7.41 -17.78
CA LEU A 204 -12.82 -6.67 -18.54
C LEU A 204 -12.60 -6.93 -20.02
N ASP A 205 -13.62 -7.49 -20.64
CA ASP A 205 -13.89 -7.23 -22.04
C ASP A 205 -14.05 -5.70 -22.19
N PRO A 206 -13.16 -5.00 -22.91
CA PRO A 206 -13.29 -3.56 -23.14
C PRO A 206 -14.60 -3.17 -23.86
N ALA A 207 -15.40 -4.15 -24.32
CA ALA A 207 -16.74 -3.96 -24.86
C ALA A 207 -17.89 -4.11 -23.83
N GLY A 208 -17.60 -4.38 -22.55
CA GLY A 208 -18.59 -4.54 -21.47
C GLY A 208 -18.97 -3.25 -20.75
N ALA A 209 -20.14 -3.26 -20.08
CA ALA A 209 -20.68 -2.10 -19.36
C ALA A 209 -19.76 -1.56 -18.25
N ASP A 210 -18.97 -2.44 -17.61
CA ASP A 210 -18.04 -2.08 -16.53
C ASP A 210 -16.81 -1.31 -17.07
N GLY A 211 -16.38 -1.61 -18.30
CA GLY A 211 -15.29 -0.89 -18.98
C GLY A 211 -15.69 0.53 -19.41
N GLU A 212 -16.93 0.71 -19.87
CA GLU A 212 -17.47 2.03 -20.21
C GLU A 212 -17.61 2.92 -18.96
N ALA A 213 -18.10 2.34 -17.84
CA ALA A 213 -18.17 3.05 -16.57
C ALA A 213 -16.78 3.46 -16.03
N ALA A 214 -15.79 2.57 -16.09
CA ALA A 214 -14.42 2.88 -15.69
C ALA A 214 -13.82 3.99 -16.58
N LEU A 215 -14.09 3.96 -17.89
CA LEU A 215 -13.63 4.99 -18.83
C LEU A 215 -14.22 6.36 -18.52
N GLU A 216 -15.51 6.44 -18.17
CA GLU A 216 -16.13 7.70 -17.76
C GLU A 216 -15.50 8.26 -16.48
N VAL A 217 -15.20 7.42 -15.49
CA VAL A 217 -14.47 7.83 -14.28
C VAL A 217 -13.08 8.37 -14.64
N VAL A 218 -12.34 7.70 -15.51
CA VAL A 218 -11.00 8.15 -15.94
C VAL A 218 -11.09 9.50 -16.66
N LYS A 219 -12.08 9.70 -17.55
CA LYS A 219 -12.29 10.99 -18.22
C LYS A 219 -12.59 12.10 -17.23
N GLU A 220 -13.47 11.84 -16.26
CA GLU A 220 -13.83 12.84 -15.25
C GLU A 220 -12.62 13.18 -14.36
N ALA A 221 -11.83 12.17 -13.97
CA ALA A 221 -10.58 12.34 -13.25
C ALA A 221 -9.56 13.16 -14.06
N GLN A 222 -9.46 12.92 -15.38
CA GLN A 222 -8.51 13.60 -16.24
C GLN A 222 -8.80 15.11 -16.33
N LEU A 223 -10.08 15.48 -16.34
CA LEU A 223 -10.51 16.89 -16.34
C LEU A 223 -10.12 17.61 -15.04
N ARG A 224 -10.09 16.90 -13.91
CA ARG A 224 -9.82 17.48 -12.57
C ARG A 224 -8.33 17.49 -12.21
N PHE A 225 -7.63 16.39 -12.49
CA PHE A 225 -6.26 16.16 -12.04
C PHE A 225 -5.20 16.43 -13.11
N ALA A 226 -5.58 16.49 -14.39
CA ALA A 226 -4.66 16.76 -15.51
C ALA A 226 -3.40 15.87 -15.44
N ASP A 227 -2.21 16.49 -15.33
CA ASP A 227 -0.92 15.79 -15.25
C ASP A 227 -0.73 14.97 -13.96
N ASN A 228 -1.57 15.20 -12.94
CA ASN A 228 -1.57 14.46 -11.68
C ASN A 228 -2.44 13.19 -11.71
N LEU A 229 -3.06 12.85 -12.85
CA LEU A 229 -3.77 11.58 -13.02
C LEU A 229 -2.83 10.50 -13.56
N TRP A 230 -2.75 9.37 -12.86
CA TRP A 230 -2.07 8.17 -13.33
C TRP A 230 -3.08 7.05 -13.54
N VAL A 231 -3.04 6.42 -14.72
CA VAL A 231 -3.82 5.20 -14.98
C VAL A 231 -2.87 4.02 -14.86
N ALA A 232 -3.20 3.08 -13.98
CA ALA A 232 -2.44 1.87 -13.74
C ALA A 232 -3.30 0.66 -14.10
N ASP A 233 -2.68 -0.35 -14.70
CA ASP A 233 -3.31 -1.67 -14.78
C ASP A 233 -3.50 -2.17 -13.33
N SER A 234 -4.74 -2.37 -12.89
CA SER A 234 -4.97 -2.97 -11.57
C SER A 234 -4.37 -4.36 -11.52
N ILE A 235 -3.87 -4.70 -10.35
CA ILE A 235 -2.80 -5.65 -10.16
C ILE A 235 -3.29 -7.08 -10.44
N SER A 236 -3.19 -7.51 -11.70
CA SER A 236 -3.01 -8.89 -12.15
C SER A 236 -2.60 -8.94 -13.63
N SER A 237 -1.31 -8.76 -13.92
CA SER A 237 -0.69 -9.46 -15.04
C SER A 237 0.82 -9.59 -14.83
N PRO A 238 1.44 -10.77 -15.06
CA PRO A 238 2.88 -10.87 -15.11
C PRO A 238 3.37 -10.10 -16.34
N ALA A 239 4.32 -9.19 -16.14
CA ALA A 239 5.27 -8.69 -17.12
C ALA A 239 4.83 -8.74 -18.59
N THR A 240 4.49 -7.59 -19.16
CA THR A 240 4.72 -7.35 -20.59
C THR A 240 5.85 -6.36 -20.75
N ALA A 241 7.07 -6.90 -20.67
CA ALA A 241 8.16 -6.38 -21.47
C ALA A 241 7.85 -6.73 -22.94
N ALA A 242 7.64 -5.72 -23.79
CA ALA A 242 8.15 -5.61 -25.16
C ALA A 242 7.27 -4.74 -26.07
N ALA A 243 7.95 -3.78 -26.70
CA ALA A 243 7.67 -3.08 -27.96
C ALA A 243 6.48 -2.09 -28.02
#